data_AF-A7T7Z0-F1
#
_entry.id   AF-A7T7Z0-F1
#
_cell.length_a   1.000
_cell.length_b   1.000
_cell.length_c   1.000
_cell.angle_alpha   90.00
_cell.angle_beta   90.00
_cell.angle_gamma   90.00
#
_symmetry.space_group_name_H-M   'P 1'
#
loop_
_entity.id
_entity.type
_entity.pdbx_description
1 polymer ?
#
loop_
_entity_poly.entity_id
_entity_poly.type
_entity_poly.pdbx_seq_one_letter_code
_entity_poly.pdbx_strand_id
1 'polypeptide(L)'
;MLLYFKLQFYMEEKYGKDDSIIATVLLMIPSVSYSVMIAVLNNIYHRIALWLTEWENHRLESSYNNHLIVKLVLFYFVNCFYSLFYIAFYLQDIALLRTHLAALMITSQVIGQITESLVPYLMFRSRVTTLSKEGKKIVVKSADLTDSIEKQGQQEHYTDTFGDYLELFLQFGYTFLFSSAYPMAAFWALLNNVIEIRTDAFKMCRIFQRPFSQPVSSIGAWQVS
;
A
#
# COMPACT_ATOMS: atom_id res chain seq x y z
N MET A 1 -5.02 0.58 18.02
CA MET A 1 -5.26 2.04 18.08
C MET A 1 -5.55 2.56 19.50
N LEU A 2 -6.61 2.15 20.21
CA LEU A 2 -6.93 2.72 21.54
C LEU A 2 -5.81 2.56 22.58
N LEU A 3 -5.16 1.39 22.61
CA LEU A 3 -3.98 1.15 23.44
C LEU A 3 -2.81 2.07 23.06
N TYR A 4 -2.63 2.35 21.77
CA TYR A 4 -1.61 3.29 21.30
C TYR A 4 -1.88 4.70 21.83
N PHE A 5 -3.11 5.22 21.70
CA PHE A 5 -3.43 6.55 22.22
C PHE A 5 -3.26 6.62 23.74
N LYS A 6 -3.70 5.60 24.49
CA LYS A 6 -3.47 5.55 25.94
C LYS A 6 -1.98 5.58 26.29
N LEU A 7 -1.17 4.81 25.57
CA LEU A 7 0.27 4.76 25.77
C LEU A 7 0.93 6.09 25.39
N GLN A 8 0.50 6.72 24.30
CA GLN A 8 1.00 8.01 23.83
C GLN A 8 0.73 9.10 24.86
N PHE A 9 -0.51 9.25 25.32
CA PHE A 9 -0.87 10.23 26.35
C PHE A 9 -0.11 9.99 27.66
N TYR A 10 0.06 8.73 28.07
CA TYR A 10 0.84 8.39 29.27
C TYR A 10 2.31 8.82 29.16
N MET A 11 2.94 8.61 27.99
CA MET A 11 4.33 9.00 27.78
C MET A 11 4.49 10.52 27.67
N GLU A 12 3.54 11.20 27.01
CA GLU A 12 3.50 12.67 26.92
C GLU A 12 3.31 13.33 28.29
N GLU A 13 2.44 12.78 29.14
CA GLU A 13 2.22 13.30 30.49
C GLU A 13 3.47 13.19 31.37
N LYS A 14 4.19 12.07 31.25
CA LYS A 14 5.35 11.77 32.11
C LYS A 14 6.65 12.43 31.65
N TYR A 15 6.88 12.50 30.33
CA TYR A 15 8.16 12.93 29.77
C TYR A 15 8.06 14.14 28.84
N GLY A 16 6.86 14.65 28.55
CA GLY A 16 6.66 15.75 27.61
C GLY A 16 7.19 17.11 28.08
N LYS A 17 7.62 17.24 29.33
CA LYS A 17 8.23 18.47 29.88
C LYS A 17 9.76 18.42 29.92
N ASP A 18 10.37 17.26 29.66
CA ASP A 18 11.81 17.07 29.73
C ASP A 18 12.43 17.17 28.32
N ASP A 19 13.32 18.14 28.09
CA ASP A 19 14.02 18.33 26.81
C ASP A 19 15.22 17.38 26.61
N SER A 20 15.32 16.32 27.41
CA SER A 20 16.39 15.34 27.29
C SER A 20 16.26 14.49 26.03
N ILE A 21 17.39 14.10 25.44
CA ILE A 21 17.44 13.11 24.35
C ILE A 21 16.74 11.81 24.78
N ILE A 22 16.89 11.42 26.05
CA ILE A 22 16.24 10.21 26.59
C ILE A 22 14.71 10.36 26.56
N ALA A 23 14.19 11.52 26.96
CA ALA A 23 12.75 11.80 26.91
C ALA A 23 12.24 11.77 25.47
N THR A 24 12.99 12.34 24.52
CA THR A 24 12.65 12.30 23.09
C THR A 24 12.58 10.85 22.56
N VAL A 25 13.57 10.01 22.90
CA VAL A 25 13.57 8.59 22.50
C VAL A 25 12.39 7.84 23.13
N LEU A 26 12.09 8.11 24.41
CA LEU A 26 10.96 7.49 25.10
C LEU A 26 9.61 7.88 24.47
N LEU A 27 9.43 9.13 24.05
CA LEU A 27 8.23 9.60 23.36
C LEU A 27 8.03 8.95 21.97
N MET A 28 9.07 8.39 21.34
CA MET A 28 8.96 7.64 20.09
C MET A 28 8.56 6.17 20.27
N ILE A 29 8.63 5.62 21.47
CA ILE A 29 8.32 4.20 21.72
C ILE A 29 6.87 3.83 21.33
N PRO A 30 5.84 4.62 21.68
CA PRO A 30 4.46 4.25 21.34
C PRO A 30 4.24 4.21 19.82
N SER A 31 4.80 5.16 19.07
CA SER A 31 4.66 5.19 17.61
C SER A 31 5.39 4.01 16.94
N VAL A 32 6.65 3.73 17.33
CA VAL A 32 7.41 2.60 16.78
C VAL A 32 6.74 1.26 17.09
N SER A 33 6.32 1.05 18.34
CA SER A 33 5.62 -0.17 18.74
C SER A 33 4.29 -0.34 18.00
N TYR A 34 3.57 0.75 17.75
CA TYR A 34 2.34 0.74 16.97
C TYR A 34 2.57 0.36 15.51
N SER A 35 3.60 0.94 14.86
CA SER A 35 3.97 0.58 13.48
C SER A 35 4.33 -0.90 13.35
N VAL A 36 5.12 -1.44 14.28
CA VAL A 36 5.47 -2.88 14.31
C VAL A 36 4.22 -3.74 14.50
N MET A 37 3.33 -3.36 15.43
CA MET A 37 2.09 -4.09 15.68
C MET A 37 1.19 -4.14 14.44
N ILE A 38 1.02 -3.02 13.72
CA ILE A 38 0.24 -2.99 12.47
C ILE A 38 0.86 -3.93 11.44
N ALA A 39 2.18 -3.90 11.25
CA ALA A 39 2.85 -4.78 10.28
C ALA A 39 2.62 -6.27 10.60
N VAL A 40 2.70 -6.64 11.88
CA VAL A 40 2.42 -8.02 12.33
C VAL A 40 0.95 -8.38 12.10
N LEU A 41 0.01 -7.51 12.49
CA LEU A 41 -1.43 -7.75 12.32
C LEU A 41 -1.83 -7.88 10.85
N ASN A 42 -1.30 -7.04 9.96
CA ASN A 42 -1.56 -7.12 8.52
C ASN A 42 -1.14 -8.49 7.97
N ASN A 43 0.07 -8.95 8.35
CA ASN A 43 0.58 -10.26 7.93
C ASN A 43 -0.26 -11.43 8.48
N ILE A 44 -0.66 -11.37 9.75
CA ILE A 44 -1.51 -12.39 10.37
C ILE A 44 -2.89 -12.40 9.71
N TYR A 45 -3.51 -11.23 9.55
CA TYR A 45 -4.84 -11.13 8.96
C TYR A 45 -4.87 -11.62 7.52
N HIS A 46 -3.85 -11.28 6.72
CA HIS A 46 -3.75 -11.77 5.35
C HIS A 46 -3.71 -13.30 5.29
N ARG A 47 -2.91 -13.95 6.15
CA ARG A 47 -2.86 -15.41 6.24
C ARG A 47 -4.19 -16.02 6.68
N ILE A 48 -4.87 -15.39 7.65
CA ILE A 48 -6.19 -15.83 8.10
C ILE A 48 -7.22 -15.69 6.97
N ALA A 49 -7.20 -14.58 6.23
CA ALA A 49 -8.12 -14.33 5.12
C ALA A 49 -7.94 -15.35 3.99
N LEU A 50 -6.70 -15.67 3.62
CA LEU A 50 -6.39 -16.73 2.67
C LEU A 50 -6.89 -18.08 3.17
N TRP A 51 -6.51 -18.45 4.40
CA TRP A 51 -6.87 -19.74 4.99
C TRP A 51 -8.40 -19.92 5.09
N LEU A 52 -9.14 -18.88 5.51
CA LEU A 52 -10.60 -18.90 5.56
C LEU A 52 -11.20 -19.05 4.16
N THR A 53 -10.66 -18.35 3.16
CA THR A 53 -11.21 -18.39 1.80
C THR A 53 -10.89 -19.72 1.10
N GLU A 54 -9.75 -20.34 1.39
CA GLU A 54 -9.45 -21.71 0.98
C GLU A 54 -10.40 -22.71 1.65
N TRP A 55 -10.67 -22.52 2.94
CA TRP A 55 -11.59 -23.38 3.70
C TRP A 55 -13.04 -23.30 3.20
N GLU A 56 -13.46 -22.15 2.69
CA GLU A 56 -14.78 -21.96 2.05
C GLU A 56 -14.97 -22.79 0.76
N ASN A 57 -13.88 -23.35 0.19
CA ASN A 57 -13.90 -24.25 -0.96
C ASN A 57 -14.70 -23.70 -2.16
N HIS A 58 -14.36 -22.50 -2.61
CA HIS A 58 -14.98 -21.85 -3.76
C HIS A 58 -14.78 -22.64 -5.05
N ARG A 59 -15.86 -22.85 -5.80
CA ARG A 59 -15.82 -23.58 -7.08
C ARG A 59 -15.10 -22.83 -8.20
N LEU A 60 -15.18 -21.49 -8.21
CA LEU A 60 -14.65 -20.63 -9.26
C LEU A 60 -13.59 -19.69 -8.67
N GLU A 61 -12.52 -19.44 -9.42
CA GLU A 61 -11.46 -18.49 -9.05
C GLU A 61 -12.01 -17.06 -8.87
N SER A 62 -12.96 -16.64 -9.70
CA SER A 62 -13.63 -15.34 -9.55
C SER A 62 -14.41 -15.24 -8.23
N SER A 63 -15.07 -16.31 -7.80
CA SER A 63 -15.75 -16.36 -6.50
C SER A 63 -14.75 -16.31 -5.35
N TYR A 64 -13.68 -17.09 -5.44
CA TYR A 64 -12.59 -17.10 -4.47
C TYR A 64 -12.01 -15.69 -4.29
N ASN A 65 -11.59 -15.05 -5.40
CA ASN A 65 -10.99 -13.72 -5.39
C ASN A 65 -11.96 -12.67 -4.84
N ASN A 66 -13.23 -12.69 -5.24
CA ASN A 66 -14.22 -11.74 -4.72
C ASN A 66 -14.39 -11.85 -3.20
N HIS A 67 -14.48 -13.05 -2.65
CA HIS A 67 -14.61 -13.26 -1.20
C HIS A 67 -13.34 -12.88 -0.44
N LEU A 68 -12.16 -13.14 -1.02
CA LEU A 68 -10.89 -12.73 -0.45
C LEU A 68 -10.77 -11.20 -0.41
N ILE A 69 -11.10 -10.52 -1.51
CA ILE A 69 -11.09 -9.06 -1.63
C ILE A 69 -11.95 -8.44 -0.54
N VAL A 70 -13.19 -8.90 -0.36
CA VAL A 70 -14.09 -8.34 0.67
C VAL A 70 -13.50 -8.47 2.08
N LYS A 71 -12.93 -9.64 2.43
CA LYS A 71 -12.29 -9.84 3.75
C LYS A 71 -11.13 -8.86 3.95
N LEU A 72 -10.21 -8.78 2.98
CA LEU A 72 -9.06 -7.90 3.06
C LEU A 72 -9.46 -6.42 3.12
N VAL A 73 -10.35 -5.98 2.22
CA VAL A 73 -10.81 -4.58 2.15
C VAL A 73 -11.45 -4.15 3.46
N LEU A 74 -12.30 -4.97 4.08
CA LEU A 74 -12.91 -4.62 5.38
C LEU A 74 -11.85 -4.38 6.45
N PHE A 75 -10.82 -5.22 6.50
CA PHE A 75 -9.74 -5.05 7.46
C PHE A 75 -8.89 -3.80 7.19
N TYR A 76 -8.50 -3.57 5.93
CA TYR A 76 -7.78 -2.35 5.55
C TYR A 76 -8.60 -1.10 5.83
N PHE A 77 -9.90 -1.13 5.54
CA PHE A 77 -10.82 -0.03 5.82
C PHE A 77 -10.84 0.30 7.32
N VAL A 78 -11.08 -0.70 8.18
CA VAL A 78 -11.08 -0.46 9.64
C VAL A 78 -9.72 0.07 10.09
N ASN A 79 -8.61 -0.51 9.62
CA ASN A 79 -7.29 -0.07 10.05
C ASN A 79 -6.97 1.38 9.65
N CYS A 80 -7.37 1.79 8.44
CA CYS A 80 -7.12 3.13 7.92
C CYS A 80 -8.06 4.19 8.49
N PHE A 81 -9.36 3.87 8.61
CA PHE A 81 -10.39 4.86 8.92
C PHE A 81 -10.74 4.94 10.40
N TYR A 82 -10.46 3.91 11.20
CA TYR A 82 -10.86 3.89 12.60
C TYR A 82 -10.23 5.02 13.43
N SER A 83 -8.96 5.38 13.17
CA SER A 83 -8.32 6.53 13.84
C SER A 83 -8.99 7.85 13.46
N LEU A 84 -9.33 8.04 12.19
CA LEU A 84 -10.01 9.23 11.70
C LEU A 84 -11.43 9.34 12.28
N PHE A 85 -12.17 8.23 12.37
CA PHE A 85 -13.48 8.20 13.03
C PHE A 85 -13.37 8.53 14.52
N TYR A 86 -12.34 8.03 15.21
CA TYR A 86 -12.09 8.37 16.60
C TYR A 86 -11.84 9.88 16.77
N ILE A 87 -10.98 10.48 15.94
CA ILE A 87 -10.72 11.92 15.98
C ILE A 87 -11.99 12.73 15.65
N ALA A 88 -12.71 12.35 14.60
CA ALA A 88 -13.87 13.09 14.11
C ALA A 88 -15.07 13.04 15.08
N PHE A 89 -15.40 11.87 15.62
CA PHE A 89 -16.64 11.68 16.38
C PHE A 89 -16.44 11.66 17.89
N TYR A 90 -15.31 11.15 18.39
CA TYR A 90 -15.03 11.08 19.83
C TYR A 90 -14.27 12.30 20.33
N LEU A 91 -13.14 12.66 19.70
CA LEU A 91 -12.39 13.86 20.09
C LEU A 91 -13.02 15.16 19.57
N GLN A 92 -13.75 15.08 18.45
CA GLN A 92 -14.42 16.21 17.80
C GLN A 92 -13.50 17.37 17.42
N ASP A 93 -12.22 17.07 17.15
CA ASP A 93 -11.23 18.07 16.73
C ASP A 93 -11.05 18.05 15.20
N ILE A 94 -11.68 19.01 14.53
CA ILE A 94 -11.62 19.15 13.07
C ILE A 94 -10.24 19.61 12.61
N ALA A 95 -9.50 20.38 13.40
CA ALA A 95 -8.17 20.84 13.03
C ALA A 95 -7.17 19.69 13.07
N LEU A 96 -7.23 18.86 14.11
CA LEU A 96 -6.48 17.62 14.21
C LEU A 96 -6.87 16.66 13.08
N LEU A 97 -8.17 16.51 12.78
CA LEU A 97 -8.63 15.65 11.69
C LEU A 97 -8.05 16.07 10.34
N ARG A 98 -8.04 17.37 10.00
CA ARG A 98 -7.49 17.89 8.74
C ARG A 98 -6.01 17.60 8.60
N THR A 99 -5.23 17.90 9.65
CA THR A 99 -3.78 17.71 9.63
C THR A 99 -3.42 16.23 9.56
N HIS A 100 -4.13 15.37 10.30
CA HIS A 100 -3.93 13.93 10.26
C HIS A 100 -4.31 13.31 8.92
N LEU A 101 -5.45 13.70 8.35
CA LEU A 101 -5.90 13.24 7.04
C LEU A 101 -4.93 13.68 5.92
N ALA A 102 -4.50 14.93 5.91
CA ALA A 102 -3.52 15.42 4.95
C ALA A 102 -2.19 14.67 5.06
N ALA A 103 -1.71 14.43 6.29
CA ALA A 103 -0.51 13.66 6.53
C ALA A 103 -0.65 12.22 6.01
N LEU A 104 -1.78 11.54 6.24
CA LEU A 104 -2.02 10.19 5.72
C LEU A 104 -2.04 10.17 4.18
N MET A 105 -2.81 11.05 3.54
CA MET A 105 -2.89 11.08 2.08
C MET A 105 -1.54 11.33 1.41
N ILE A 106 -0.75 12.29 1.93
CA ILE A 106 0.56 12.62 1.35
C ILE A 106 1.58 11.51 1.62
N THR A 107 1.65 11.02 2.86
CA THR A 107 2.66 10.01 3.22
C THR A 107 2.37 8.66 2.57
N SER A 108 1.11 8.21 2.56
CA SER A 108 0.72 6.99 1.85
C SER A 108 1.05 7.09 0.37
N GLN A 109 0.84 8.24 -0.26
CA GLN A 109 1.16 8.38 -1.68
C GLN A 109 2.65 8.31 -1.97
N VAL A 110 3.45 9.05 -1.21
CA VAL A 110 4.91 9.06 -1.39
C VAL A 110 5.47 7.67 -1.14
N ILE A 111 5.03 6.99 -0.08
CA ILE A 111 5.48 5.64 0.25
C ILE A 111 5.04 4.65 -0.84
N GLY A 112 3.76 4.68 -1.23
CA GLY A 112 3.19 3.82 -2.28
C GLY A 112 4.02 3.89 -3.56
N GLN A 113 4.19 5.10 -4.08
CA GLN A 113 4.96 5.37 -5.29
C GLN A 113 6.42 4.89 -5.22
N ILE A 114 7.07 5.06 -4.06
CA ILE A 114 8.43 4.55 -3.85
C ILE A 114 8.44 3.03 -3.89
N THR A 115 7.55 2.39 -3.13
CA THR A 115 7.52 0.93 -2.99
C THR A 115 7.06 0.21 -4.25
N GLU A 116 6.21 0.84 -5.04
CA GLU A 116 5.56 0.24 -6.19
C GLU A 116 6.31 0.45 -7.50
N SER A 117 6.92 1.62 -7.67
CA SER A 117 7.62 1.97 -8.92
C SER A 117 9.13 2.08 -8.73
N LEU A 118 9.60 2.86 -7.75
CA LEU A 118 11.01 3.20 -7.64
C LEU A 118 11.86 2.01 -7.16
N VAL A 119 11.46 1.38 -6.06
CA VAL A 119 12.16 0.23 -5.47
C VAL A 119 12.31 -0.94 -6.46
N PRO A 120 11.24 -1.44 -7.09
CA PRO A 120 11.36 -2.55 -8.04
C PRO A 120 12.13 -2.15 -9.31
N TYR A 121 12.00 -0.90 -9.79
CA TYR A 121 12.84 -0.42 -10.89
C TYR A 121 14.35 -0.43 -10.55
N LEU A 122 14.73 0.04 -9.36
CA LEU A 122 16.12 0.03 -8.91
C LEU A 122 16.64 -1.40 -8.72
N MET A 123 15.82 -2.30 -8.17
CA MET A 123 16.16 -3.73 -8.04
C MET A 123 16.36 -4.38 -9.42
N PHE A 124 15.43 -4.18 -10.34
CA PHE A 124 15.52 -4.69 -11.71
C PHE A 124 16.77 -4.17 -12.41
N ARG A 125 17.03 -2.86 -12.34
CA ARG A 125 18.22 -2.23 -12.94
C ARG A 125 19.49 -2.81 -12.36
N SER A 126 19.56 -3.01 -11.04
CA SER A 126 20.70 -3.64 -10.38
C SER A 126 20.95 -5.06 -10.91
N ARG A 127 19.91 -5.92 -10.94
CA ARG A 127 19.99 -7.31 -11.46
C ARG A 127 20.49 -7.35 -12.91
N VAL A 128 19.91 -6.54 -13.80
CA VAL A 128 20.31 -6.49 -15.22
C VAL A 128 21.75 -5.99 -15.39
N THR A 129 22.19 -5.00 -14.60
CA THR A 129 23.58 -4.51 -14.68
C THR A 129 24.60 -5.55 -14.21
N THR A 130 24.26 -6.38 -13.21
CA THR A 130 25.11 -7.49 -12.76
C THR A 130 25.22 -8.56 -13.84
N LEU A 131 24.09 -8.98 -14.42
CA LEU A 131 24.07 -9.97 -15.50
C LEU A 131 24.81 -9.51 -16.76
N SER A 132 24.69 -8.24 -17.15
CA SER A 132 25.43 -7.71 -18.30
C SER A 132 26.95 -7.74 -18.09
N LYS A 133 27.43 -7.56 -16.85
CA LYS A 133 28.85 -7.66 -16.51
C LYS A 133 29.34 -9.12 -16.55
N GLU A 134 28.50 -10.07 -16.17
CA GLU A 134 28.79 -11.51 -16.20
C GLU A 134 28.73 -12.06 -17.64
N GLY A 135 27.68 -11.74 -18.41
CA GLY A 135 27.47 -12.20 -19.78
C GLY A 135 28.50 -11.68 -20.80
N LYS A 136 29.06 -10.47 -20.59
CA LYS A 136 30.17 -9.94 -21.41
C LYS A 136 31.45 -10.79 -21.33
N LYS A 137 31.59 -11.69 -20.35
CA LYS A 137 32.73 -12.61 -20.26
C LYS A 137 32.55 -13.89 -21.11
N ILE A 138 31.34 -14.23 -21.56
CA ILE A 138 31.05 -15.61 -22.04
C ILE A 138 30.66 -15.70 -23.53
N VAL A 139 30.01 -14.70 -24.16
CA VAL A 139 29.50 -14.90 -25.54
C VAL A 139 29.74 -13.72 -26.50
N VAL A 140 30.44 -14.02 -27.59
CA VAL A 140 30.57 -13.20 -28.81
C VAL A 140 29.45 -13.60 -29.80
N LYS A 141 28.67 -12.61 -30.24
CA LYS A 141 27.82 -12.59 -31.46
C LYS A 141 26.74 -13.70 -31.62
N SER A 142 25.62 -13.55 -30.90
CA SER A 142 24.26 -13.91 -31.38
C SER A 142 23.16 -13.23 -30.54
N ALA A 143 23.34 -11.94 -30.22
CA ALA A 143 22.91 -11.39 -28.93
C ALA A 143 21.53 -10.72 -28.87
N ASP A 144 20.86 -10.37 -29.97
CA ASP A 144 19.75 -9.40 -29.88
C ASP A 144 18.45 -9.99 -29.31
N LEU A 145 18.07 -11.21 -29.73
CA LEU A 145 16.85 -11.85 -29.24
C LEU A 145 17.05 -12.49 -27.86
N THR A 146 18.20 -13.13 -27.63
CA THR A 146 18.51 -13.82 -26.37
C THR A 146 18.65 -12.83 -25.21
N ASP A 147 19.30 -11.69 -25.40
CA ASP A 147 19.45 -10.65 -24.36
C ASP A 147 18.09 -10.03 -23.97
N SER A 148 17.16 -9.90 -24.93
CA SER A 148 15.80 -9.41 -24.67
C SER A 148 14.98 -10.38 -23.83
N ILE A 149 15.08 -11.69 -24.12
CA ILE A 149 14.40 -12.75 -23.38
C ILE A 149 14.98 -12.87 -21.97
N GLU A 150 16.30 -12.84 -21.82
CA GLU A 150 16.98 -12.90 -20.52
C GLU A 150 16.58 -11.72 -19.64
N LYS A 151 16.51 -10.50 -20.20
CA LYS A 151 16.03 -9.32 -19.47
C LYS A 151 14.58 -9.46 -19.01
N GLN A 152 13.68 -9.97 -19.85
CA GLN A 152 12.30 -10.24 -19.46
C GLN A 152 12.21 -11.32 -18.37
N GLY A 153 13.06 -12.35 -18.43
CA GLY A 153 13.15 -13.37 -17.38
C GLY A 153 13.53 -12.84 -16.00
N GLN A 154 14.12 -11.64 -15.92
CA GLN A 154 14.51 -10.98 -14.66
C GLN A 154 13.48 -9.97 -14.14
N GLN A 155 12.48 -9.63 -14.95
CA GLN A 155 11.38 -8.77 -14.53
C GLN A 155 10.51 -9.49 -13.49
N GLU A 156 9.82 -8.72 -12.66
CA GLU A 156 8.93 -9.27 -11.66
C GLU A 156 7.63 -9.79 -12.31
N HIS A 157 6.96 -10.72 -11.64
CA HIS A 157 5.67 -11.23 -12.09
C HIS A 157 4.55 -10.39 -11.49
N TYR A 158 3.64 -9.90 -12.32
CA TYR A 158 2.45 -9.20 -11.87
C TYR A 158 1.41 -10.22 -11.38
N THR A 159 1.19 -10.29 -10.07
CA THR A 159 0.39 -11.35 -9.43
C THR A 159 -1.11 -11.09 -9.50
N ASP A 160 -1.55 -9.90 -9.11
CA ASP A 160 -2.95 -9.51 -9.09
C ASP A 160 -3.12 -7.99 -9.16
N THR A 161 -4.37 -7.54 -9.35
CA THR A 161 -4.75 -6.13 -9.36
C THR A 161 -5.23 -5.63 -7.99
N PHE A 162 -5.10 -6.43 -6.92
CA PHE A 162 -5.72 -6.12 -5.63
C PHE A 162 -5.13 -4.84 -5.03
N GLY A 163 -3.79 -4.73 -5.04
CA GLY A 163 -3.09 -3.55 -4.53
C GLY A 163 -3.51 -2.27 -5.23
N ASP A 164 -3.52 -2.30 -6.57
CA ASP A 164 -3.89 -1.15 -7.43
C ASP A 164 -5.30 -0.65 -7.13
N TYR A 165 -6.28 -1.56 -7.02
CA TYR A 165 -7.65 -1.18 -6.67
C TYR A 165 -7.82 -0.78 -5.21
N LEU A 166 -7.06 -1.38 -4.29
CA LEU A 166 -7.11 -1.05 -2.87
C LEU A 166 -6.66 0.40 -2.63
N GLU A 167 -5.62 0.85 -3.34
CA GLU A 167 -5.17 2.24 -3.28
C GLU A 167 -6.29 3.20 -3.68
N LEU A 168 -6.93 2.96 -4.83
CA LEU A 168 -8.05 3.78 -5.31
C LEU A 168 -9.24 3.74 -4.34
N PHE A 169 -9.54 2.57 -3.76
CA PHE A 169 -10.61 2.40 -2.79
C PHE A 169 -10.37 3.22 -1.51
N LEU A 170 -9.15 3.17 -0.95
CA LEU A 170 -8.80 3.94 0.25
C LEU A 170 -8.78 5.44 -0.06
N GLN A 171 -8.23 5.87 -1.19
CA GLN A 171 -8.23 7.27 -1.63
C GLN A 171 -9.65 7.80 -1.83
N PHE A 172 -10.53 7.00 -2.44
CA PHE A 172 -11.95 7.31 -2.54
C PHE A 172 -12.58 7.43 -1.16
N GLY A 173 -12.32 6.51 -0.24
CA GLY A 173 -12.82 6.55 1.13
C GLY A 173 -12.40 7.81 1.89
N TYR A 174 -11.12 8.22 1.81
CA TYR A 174 -10.62 9.45 2.44
C TYR A 174 -11.31 10.69 1.89
N THR A 175 -11.51 10.73 0.57
CA THR A 175 -12.15 11.87 -0.09
C THR A 175 -13.64 11.91 0.21
N PHE A 176 -14.34 10.78 0.07
CA PHE A 176 -15.79 10.69 0.23
C PHE A 176 -16.21 10.97 1.67
N LEU A 177 -15.60 10.29 2.64
CA LEU A 177 -16.03 10.36 4.05
C LEU A 177 -15.69 11.69 4.73
N PHE A 178 -14.59 12.36 4.33
CA PHE A 178 -14.08 13.54 5.01
C PHE A 178 -14.03 14.80 4.15
N SER A 179 -14.65 14.80 2.96
CA SER A 179 -14.73 15.97 2.07
C SER A 179 -15.26 17.23 2.76
N SER A 180 -16.26 17.10 3.64
CA SER A 180 -16.83 18.23 4.39
C SER A 180 -15.84 18.82 5.40
N ALA A 181 -15.03 17.98 6.03
CA ALA A 181 -14.02 18.40 6.99
C ALA A 181 -12.76 18.94 6.29
N TYR A 182 -12.34 18.34 5.18
CA TYR A 182 -11.15 18.70 4.42
C TYR A 182 -11.42 18.66 2.89
N PRO A 183 -12.01 19.72 2.31
CA PRO A 183 -12.36 19.76 0.88
C PRO A 183 -11.16 19.58 -0.05
N MET A 184 -9.96 19.95 0.41
CA MET A 184 -8.74 19.84 -0.38
C MET A 184 -8.30 18.38 -0.61
N ALA A 185 -8.90 17.40 0.09
CA ALA A 185 -8.70 15.98 -0.18
C ALA A 185 -8.97 15.63 -1.65
N ALA A 186 -10.05 16.16 -2.22
CA ALA A 186 -10.42 15.88 -3.61
C ALA A 186 -9.39 16.41 -4.62
N PHE A 187 -8.79 17.57 -4.33
CA PHE A 187 -7.71 18.11 -5.15
C PHE A 187 -6.46 17.23 -5.10
N TRP A 188 -6.06 16.78 -3.90
CA TRP A 188 -4.93 15.86 -3.73
C TRP A 188 -5.18 14.51 -4.41
N ALA A 189 -6.39 13.98 -4.29
CA ALA A 189 -6.80 12.77 -4.98
C ALA A 189 -6.71 12.91 -6.50
N LEU A 190 -7.16 14.04 -7.06
CA LEU A 190 -7.04 14.29 -8.49
C LEU A 190 -5.58 14.38 -8.95
N LEU A 191 -4.76 15.16 -8.23
CA LEU A 191 -3.33 15.27 -8.52
C LEU A 191 -2.68 13.88 -8.50
N ASN A 192 -3.03 13.08 -7.48
CA ASN A 192 -2.51 11.73 -7.38
C ASN A 192 -2.87 10.90 -8.60
N ASN A 193 -4.15 10.81 -8.95
CA ASN A 193 -4.62 10.01 -10.08
C ASN A 193 -3.94 10.39 -11.41
N VAL A 194 -3.62 11.67 -11.61
CA VAL A 194 -2.90 12.13 -12.82
C VAL A 194 -1.47 11.59 -12.87
N ILE A 195 -0.80 11.53 -11.72
CA ILE A 195 0.53 10.91 -11.59
C ILE A 195 0.40 9.40 -11.72
N GLU A 196 -0.61 8.81 -11.07
CA GLU A 196 -0.81 7.36 -10.97
C GLU A 196 -0.97 6.69 -12.33
N ILE A 197 -1.76 7.31 -13.22
CA ILE A 197 -1.93 6.84 -14.61
C ILE A 197 -0.57 6.67 -15.32
N ARG A 198 0.42 7.52 -15.00
CA ARG A 198 1.76 7.45 -15.62
C ARG A 198 2.66 6.46 -14.90
N THR A 199 2.59 6.36 -13.58
CA THR A 199 3.41 5.43 -12.79
C THR A 199 2.96 3.99 -13.00
N ASP A 200 1.66 3.72 -13.04
CA ASP A 200 1.11 2.41 -13.41
C ASP A 200 1.49 2.00 -14.83
N ALA A 201 1.40 2.92 -15.79
CA ALA A 201 1.85 2.64 -17.16
C ALA A 201 3.35 2.30 -17.20
N PHE A 202 4.18 3.03 -16.44
CA PHE A 202 5.61 2.75 -16.34
C PHE A 202 5.88 1.38 -15.70
N LYS A 203 5.19 1.07 -14.60
CA LYS A 203 5.22 -0.20 -13.88
C LYS A 203 4.94 -1.37 -14.81
N MET A 204 3.86 -1.31 -15.58
CA MET A 204 3.48 -2.37 -16.53
C MET A 204 4.40 -2.47 -17.75
N CYS A 205 5.03 -1.38 -18.19
CA CYS A 205 5.89 -1.39 -19.38
C CYS A 205 7.36 -1.69 -19.09
N ARG A 206 7.86 -1.43 -17.88
CA ARG A 206 9.31 -1.46 -17.57
C ARG A 206 9.67 -2.36 -16.41
N ILE A 207 8.75 -2.63 -15.48
CA ILE A 207 9.05 -3.35 -14.23
C ILE A 207 8.59 -4.79 -14.33
N PHE A 208 7.32 -5.01 -14.69
CA PHE A 208 6.74 -6.34 -14.75
C PHE A 208 6.93 -7.03 -16.10
N GLN A 209 6.92 -8.35 -16.06
CA GLN A 209 6.68 -9.20 -17.22
C GLN A 209 5.28 -8.94 -17.76
N ARG A 210 5.07 -9.18 -19.06
CA ARG A 210 3.74 -9.07 -19.66
C ARG A 210 2.80 -10.08 -19.00
N PRO A 211 1.73 -9.63 -18.30
CA PRO A 211 0.78 -10.55 -17.70
C PRO A 211 -0.07 -11.23 -18.78
N PHE A 212 -0.59 -12.41 -18.47
CA PHE A 212 -1.56 -13.08 -19.33
C PHE A 212 -2.91 -12.37 -19.26
N SER A 213 -3.56 -12.22 -20.43
CA SER A 213 -4.86 -11.58 -20.51
C SER A 213 -5.93 -12.47 -19.87
N GLN A 214 -6.62 -11.95 -18.85
CA GLN A 214 -7.78 -12.61 -18.24
C GLN A 214 -9.07 -11.89 -18.69
N PRO A 215 -10.03 -12.57 -19.32
CA PRO A 215 -11.29 -11.95 -19.70
C PRO A 215 -12.16 -11.74 -18.45
N VAL A 216 -12.39 -10.48 -18.10
CA VAL A 216 -13.25 -10.07 -16.98
C VAL A 216 -14.39 -9.19 -17.49
N SER A 217 -15.60 -9.38 -16.96
CA SER A 217 -16.80 -8.66 -17.37
C SER A 217 -17.07 -7.39 -16.55
N SER A 218 -16.44 -7.27 -15.38
CA SER A 218 -16.59 -6.14 -14.47
C SER A 218 -15.33 -5.98 -13.60
N ILE A 219 -15.33 -4.94 -12.76
CA ILE A 219 -14.33 -4.74 -11.70
C ILE A 219 -14.54 -5.69 -10.51
N GLY A 220 -15.42 -6.70 -10.61
CA GLY A 220 -15.62 -7.71 -9.56
C GLY A 220 -16.18 -7.13 -8.26
N ALA A 221 -15.67 -7.63 -7.13
CA ALA A 221 -16.13 -7.25 -5.78
C ALA A 221 -15.96 -5.75 -5.44
N TRP A 222 -15.22 -4.98 -6.24
CA TRP A 222 -15.07 -3.53 -6.06
C TRP A 222 -16.36 -2.77 -6.38
N GLN A 223 -17.27 -3.38 -7.15
CA GLN A 223 -18.61 -2.85 -7.39
C GLN A 223 -19.63 -3.78 -6.71
N VAL A 224 -20.18 -3.34 -5.58
CA VAL A 224 -21.29 -4.05 -4.93
C VAL A 224 -22.57 -3.73 -5.71
N SER A 225 -23.06 -4.71 -6.46
CA SER A 225 -24.36 -4.67 -7.16
C SER A 225 -25.52 -4.94 -6.22
#